data_AF-A0A1L8P521-F1
#
_entry.id   AF-A0A1L8P521-F1
#
_cell.length_a   1.000
_cell.length_b   1.000
_cell.length_c   1.000
_cell.angle_alpha   90.00
_cell.angle_beta   90.00
_cell.angle_gamma   90.00
#
_symmetry.space_group_name_H-M   'P 1'
#
loop_
_entity.id
_entity.type
_entity.pdbx_description
1 polymer ?
#
loop_
_entity_poly.entity_id
_entity_poly.type
_entity_poly.pdbx_seq_one_letter_code
_entity_poly.pdbx_strand_id
1 'polypeptide(L)'
;MFSREHLLNELQEEFPLVKDWLLYIRDNSEDTQWVQQLIEDSPKTFEQWVLYLSEGIRLLPTRPVRLSVFSQIITLDANAFLPTTSLGKLWLHVLAETKRVHNNQPIELPKTREEINTLLKDYNLHREDITDSVTVVNLFAEISSGYHPMWEAAVHSQSVMTVPLRECVKLSAVYPAHEQPIVWVVDNAEVFSRIVDRVPALPMICTQEEWSCSAGEIFDRLISNGAELRFVGDLTPKGIVRAEELLLRYPDRTRTWQMDVETYLKAKDDTTDLTEEDYALLDKHHVDYLACLKDELRDQGHPGYLITVIDELIKQLNHYYRK
;
A
#
# COMPACT_ATOMS: atom_id res chain seq x y z
N MET A 1 24.63 -41.77 1.83
CA MET A 1 23.17 -41.95 2.00
C MET A 1 22.62 -40.57 2.25
N PHE A 2 21.72 -40.08 1.40
CA PHE A 2 21.16 -38.74 1.56
C PHE A 2 20.38 -38.68 2.89
N SER A 3 20.71 -37.70 3.74
CA SER A 3 19.95 -37.41 4.95
C SER A 3 19.42 -35.99 4.83
N ARG A 4 18.10 -35.88 4.71
CA ARG A 4 17.37 -34.61 4.60
C ARG A 4 17.65 -33.70 5.79
N GLU A 5 17.66 -34.25 7.00
CA GLU A 5 17.97 -33.49 8.22
C GLU A 5 19.40 -32.94 8.22
N HIS A 6 20.35 -33.71 7.68
CA HIS A 6 21.73 -33.26 7.56
C HIS A 6 21.84 -32.07 6.58
N LEU A 7 21.23 -32.20 5.38
CA LEU A 7 21.23 -31.11 4.40
C LEU A 7 20.56 -29.85 4.96
N LEU A 8 19.40 -29.98 5.61
CA LEU A 8 18.71 -28.82 6.20
C LEU A 8 19.54 -28.15 7.31
N ASN A 9 20.30 -28.91 8.09
CA ASN A 9 21.19 -28.34 9.10
C ASN A 9 22.38 -27.61 8.48
N GLU A 10 23.00 -28.17 7.43
CA GLU A 10 24.07 -27.49 6.69
C GLU A 10 23.57 -26.17 6.08
N LEU A 11 22.41 -26.19 5.42
CA LEU A 11 21.81 -25.00 4.83
C LEU A 11 21.43 -23.94 5.87
N GLN A 12 21.02 -24.32 7.09
CA GLN A 12 20.73 -23.38 8.17
C GLN A 12 21.99 -22.65 8.67
N GLU A 13 23.14 -23.33 8.66
CA GLU A 13 24.42 -22.72 9.05
C GLU A 13 24.95 -21.80 7.95
N GLU A 14 24.79 -22.20 6.69
CA GLU A 14 25.28 -21.45 5.53
C GLU A 14 24.42 -20.22 5.20
N PHE A 15 23.09 -20.32 5.33
CA PHE A 15 22.14 -19.29 4.93
C PHE A 15 21.30 -18.74 6.10
N PRO A 16 21.88 -17.88 6.95
CA PRO A 16 21.22 -17.39 8.16
C PRO A 16 19.95 -16.57 7.89
N LEU A 17 19.85 -15.92 6.72
CA LEU A 17 18.69 -15.07 6.36
C LEU A 17 17.40 -15.87 6.12
N VAL A 18 17.51 -17.16 5.81
CA VAL A 18 16.36 -18.05 5.59
C VAL A 18 16.32 -19.18 6.63
N LYS A 19 17.07 -19.04 7.72
CA LYS A 19 17.17 -20.05 8.77
C LYS A 19 15.81 -20.39 9.38
N ASP A 20 15.01 -19.38 9.73
CA ASP A 20 13.69 -19.59 10.35
C ASP A 20 12.75 -20.35 9.41
N TRP A 21 12.83 -20.07 8.10
CA TRP A 21 12.09 -20.81 7.09
C TRP A 21 12.57 -22.26 6.93
N LEU A 22 13.88 -22.50 6.97
CA LEU A 22 14.42 -23.86 6.94
C LEU A 22 14.03 -24.66 8.19
N LEU A 23 13.98 -24.01 9.37
CA LEU A 23 13.45 -24.60 10.60
C LEU A 23 11.97 -24.93 10.46
N TYR A 24 11.18 -24.02 9.90
CA TYR A 24 9.76 -24.23 9.64
C TYR A 24 9.50 -25.45 8.75
N ILE A 25 10.24 -25.61 7.64
CA ILE A 25 10.12 -26.78 6.75
C ILE A 25 10.43 -28.09 7.48
N ARG A 26 11.36 -28.07 8.43
CA ARG A 26 11.75 -29.25 9.21
C ARG A 26 10.63 -29.73 10.12
N ASP A 27 9.82 -28.82 10.67
CA ASP A 27 8.79 -29.13 11.66
C ASP A 27 7.55 -29.83 11.05
N ASN A 28 7.55 -30.07 9.72
CA ASN A 28 6.72 -31.03 8.99
C ASN A 28 5.19 -30.81 9.10
N SER A 29 4.76 -29.57 8.90
CA SER A 29 3.35 -29.23 8.68
C SER A 29 2.86 -29.65 7.29
N GLU A 30 1.54 -29.85 7.12
CA GLU A 30 0.94 -30.35 5.87
C GLU A 30 1.32 -29.51 4.63
N ASP A 31 1.52 -28.20 4.80
CA ASP A 31 1.87 -27.25 3.75
C ASP A 31 3.33 -27.35 3.26
N THR A 32 4.20 -28.05 4.00
CA THR A 32 5.63 -28.21 3.67
C THR A 32 5.96 -29.54 2.98
N GLN A 33 4.98 -30.46 2.87
CA GLN A 33 5.20 -31.81 2.31
C GLN A 33 5.75 -31.80 0.88
N TRP A 34 5.27 -30.88 0.04
CA TRP A 34 5.77 -30.74 -1.33
C TRP A 34 7.23 -30.25 -1.39
N VAL A 35 7.65 -29.45 -0.41
CA VAL A 35 9.05 -29.00 -0.28
C VAL A 35 9.94 -30.18 0.12
N GLN A 36 9.45 -31.04 1.00
CA GLN A 36 10.20 -32.24 1.39
C GLN A 36 10.39 -33.21 0.22
N GLN A 37 9.34 -33.45 -0.57
CA GLN A 37 9.44 -34.24 -1.80
C GLN A 37 10.45 -33.63 -2.77
N LEU A 38 10.40 -32.31 -2.96
CA LEU A 38 11.37 -31.59 -3.80
C LEU A 38 12.82 -31.75 -3.33
N ILE A 39 13.05 -31.70 -2.01
CA ILE A 39 14.39 -31.90 -1.41
C ILE A 39 14.89 -33.32 -1.70
N GLU A 40 14.03 -34.33 -1.61
CA GLU A 40 14.38 -35.74 -1.86
C GLU A 40 14.63 -36.02 -3.34
N ASP A 41 13.81 -35.43 -4.22
CA ASP A 41 13.90 -35.62 -5.67
C ASP A 41 15.11 -34.89 -6.28
N SER A 42 15.47 -33.71 -5.76
CA SER A 42 16.53 -32.87 -6.34
C SER A 42 17.30 -32.04 -5.29
N PRO A 43 18.11 -32.68 -4.42
CA PRO A 43 18.82 -32.01 -3.33
C PRO A 43 19.72 -30.85 -3.76
N LYS A 44 20.50 -31.03 -4.84
CA LYS A 44 21.42 -30.02 -5.36
C LYS A 44 20.70 -28.80 -5.93
N THR A 45 19.57 -29.04 -6.59
CA THR A 45 18.72 -27.96 -7.12
C THR A 45 18.11 -27.17 -5.96
N PHE A 46 17.67 -27.86 -4.91
CA PHE A 46 17.15 -27.22 -3.71
C PHE A 46 18.21 -26.35 -3.04
N GLU A 47 19.43 -26.84 -2.85
CA GLU A 47 20.57 -26.06 -2.31
C GLU A 47 20.81 -24.77 -3.13
N GLN A 48 20.85 -24.88 -4.46
CA GLN A 48 20.97 -23.70 -5.33
C GLN A 48 19.77 -22.74 -5.17
N TRP A 49 18.57 -23.26 -5.02
CA TRP A 49 17.38 -22.44 -4.77
C TRP A 49 17.44 -21.74 -3.42
N VAL A 50 17.93 -22.40 -2.37
CA VAL A 50 18.13 -21.76 -1.05
C VAL A 50 19.12 -20.60 -1.14
N LEU A 51 20.19 -20.73 -1.91
CA LEU A 51 21.08 -19.61 -2.22
C LEU A 51 20.30 -18.44 -2.86
N TYR A 52 19.50 -18.69 -3.90
CA TYR A 52 18.69 -17.64 -4.54
C TYR A 52 17.66 -17.02 -3.60
N LEU A 53 17.02 -17.81 -2.73
CA LEU A 53 16.05 -17.32 -1.75
C LEU A 53 16.74 -16.44 -0.70
N SER A 54 17.90 -16.86 -0.19
CA SER A 54 18.71 -16.08 0.75
C SER A 54 19.16 -14.76 0.13
N GLU A 55 19.67 -14.79 -1.10
CA GLU A 55 20.04 -13.58 -1.85
C GLU A 55 18.84 -12.68 -2.14
N GLY A 56 17.67 -13.27 -2.43
CA GLY A 56 16.41 -12.57 -2.58
C GLY A 56 16.02 -11.81 -1.31
N ILE A 57 16.06 -12.46 -0.14
CA ILE A 57 15.81 -11.80 1.15
C ILE A 57 16.82 -10.68 1.42
N ARG A 58 18.11 -10.94 1.14
CA ARG A 58 19.18 -9.96 1.32
C ARG A 58 18.99 -8.69 0.48
N LEU A 59 18.42 -8.83 -0.71
CA LEU A 59 18.28 -7.76 -1.70
C LEU A 59 16.86 -7.24 -1.84
N LEU A 60 15.97 -7.54 -0.88
CA LEU A 60 14.60 -7.02 -0.88
C LEU A 60 14.58 -5.51 -1.09
N PRO A 61 13.77 -5.02 -2.04
CA PRO A 61 13.86 -3.64 -2.47
C PRO A 61 13.17 -2.70 -1.48
N THR A 62 13.78 -1.53 -1.26
CA THR A 62 13.20 -0.46 -0.43
C THR A 62 12.23 0.44 -1.19
N ARG A 63 12.12 0.25 -2.51
CA ARG A 63 11.18 0.94 -3.41
C ARG A 63 10.55 -0.07 -4.36
N PRO A 64 9.37 0.21 -4.92
CA PRO A 64 8.68 -0.69 -5.84
C PRO A 64 9.55 -1.15 -7.02
N VAL A 65 9.69 -2.48 -7.18
CA VAL A 65 10.40 -3.13 -8.28
C VAL A 65 9.53 -4.23 -8.89
N ARG A 66 9.62 -4.38 -10.21
CA ARG A 66 8.92 -5.47 -10.90
C ARG A 66 9.55 -6.82 -10.56
N LEU A 67 8.72 -7.80 -10.19
CA LEU A 67 9.15 -9.15 -9.84
C LEU A 67 10.02 -9.79 -10.92
N SER A 68 9.74 -9.53 -12.20
CA SER A 68 10.55 -10.09 -13.29
C SER A 68 11.95 -9.51 -13.35
N VAL A 69 12.11 -8.21 -13.06
CA VAL A 69 13.42 -7.55 -12.98
C VAL A 69 14.18 -8.06 -11.77
N PHE A 70 13.49 -8.17 -10.63
CA PHE A 70 14.04 -8.73 -9.41
C PHE A 70 14.52 -10.17 -9.62
N SER A 71 13.71 -11.02 -10.25
CA SER A 71 14.06 -12.41 -10.58
C SER A 71 15.32 -12.45 -11.46
N GLN A 72 15.38 -11.63 -12.52
CA GLN A 72 16.54 -11.56 -13.41
C GLN A 72 17.84 -11.17 -12.68
N ILE A 73 17.77 -10.28 -11.69
CA ILE A 73 18.94 -9.85 -10.91
C ILE A 73 19.46 -11.00 -10.05
N ILE A 74 18.57 -11.76 -9.41
CA ILE A 74 18.94 -12.80 -8.44
C ILE A 74 19.35 -14.10 -9.15
N THR A 75 18.58 -14.54 -10.15
CA THR A 75 18.68 -15.89 -10.71
C THR A 75 19.18 -15.91 -12.15
N LEU A 76 19.35 -14.74 -12.77
CA LEU A 76 19.56 -14.58 -14.22
C LEU A 76 18.38 -15.09 -15.08
N ASP A 77 17.21 -15.32 -14.49
CA ASP A 77 15.97 -15.69 -15.19
C ASP A 77 14.80 -14.83 -14.69
N ALA A 78 14.26 -14.00 -15.58
CA ALA A 78 13.14 -13.11 -15.29
C ALA A 78 11.84 -13.82 -14.85
N ASN A 79 11.71 -15.13 -15.09
CA ASN A 79 10.52 -15.91 -14.73
C ASN A 79 10.69 -16.71 -13.43
N ALA A 80 11.88 -16.72 -12.84
CA ALA A 80 12.26 -17.65 -11.78
C ALA A 80 11.41 -17.52 -10.50
N PHE A 81 10.96 -16.32 -10.13
CA PHE A 81 10.07 -16.13 -8.99
C PHE A 81 8.58 -16.03 -9.36
N LEU A 82 8.19 -16.36 -10.59
CA LEU A 82 6.77 -16.43 -10.92
C LEU A 82 6.07 -17.52 -10.09
N PRO A 83 4.86 -17.28 -9.55
CA PRO A 83 4.15 -18.25 -8.71
C PRO A 83 3.86 -19.61 -9.37
N THR A 84 3.93 -19.68 -10.69
CA THR A 84 3.75 -20.90 -11.48
C THR A 84 4.98 -21.82 -11.43
N THR A 85 6.15 -21.32 -11.03
CA THR A 85 7.41 -22.07 -10.93
C THR A 85 7.61 -22.64 -9.52
N SER A 86 8.38 -23.71 -9.39
CA SER A 86 8.71 -24.27 -8.06
C SER A 86 9.50 -23.31 -7.19
N LEU A 87 10.48 -22.60 -7.76
CA LEU A 87 11.25 -21.58 -7.04
C LEU A 87 10.37 -20.39 -6.63
N GLY A 88 9.45 -19.93 -7.49
CA GLY A 88 8.48 -18.90 -7.12
C GLY A 88 7.53 -19.32 -6.00
N LYS A 89 7.11 -20.59 -5.94
CA LYS A 89 6.34 -21.11 -4.79
C LYS A 89 7.17 -21.09 -3.50
N LEU A 90 8.44 -21.49 -3.56
CA LEU A 90 9.34 -21.38 -2.40
C LEU A 90 9.54 -19.92 -1.99
N TRP A 91 9.68 -19.00 -2.95
CA TRP A 91 9.82 -17.57 -2.70
C TRP A 91 8.62 -17.00 -1.93
N LEU A 92 7.39 -17.31 -2.37
CA LEU A 92 6.18 -16.91 -1.64
C LEU A 92 6.14 -17.50 -0.23
N HIS A 93 6.61 -18.72 -0.05
CA HIS A 93 6.67 -19.38 1.25
C HIS A 93 7.69 -18.73 2.19
N VAL A 94 8.87 -18.35 1.68
CA VAL A 94 9.89 -17.60 2.43
C VAL A 94 9.34 -16.23 2.82
N LEU A 95 8.66 -15.52 1.93
CA LEU A 95 8.07 -14.21 2.22
C LEU A 95 6.94 -14.29 3.25
N ALA A 96 6.07 -15.30 3.16
CA ALA A 96 5.00 -15.51 4.14
C ALA A 96 5.57 -15.81 5.52
N GLU A 97 6.61 -16.65 5.60
CA GLU A 97 7.29 -16.97 6.85
C GLU A 97 8.02 -15.75 7.43
N THR A 98 8.71 -14.99 6.58
CA THR A 98 9.35 -13.74 6.97
C THR A 98 8.31 -12.78 7.58
N LYS A 99 7.12 -12.66 6.98
CA LYS A 99 6.04 -11.80 7.48
C LYS A 99 5.53 -12.26 8.84
N ARG A 100 5.32 -13.57 9.01
CA ARG A 100 4.93 -14.17 10.29
C ARG A 100 5.95 -13.87 11.39
N VAL A 101 7.25 -14.01 11.11
CA VAL A 101 8.31 -13.77 12.11
C VAL A 101 8.31 -12.31 12.57
N HIS A 102 8.09 -11.37 11.64
CA HIS A 102 8.02 -9.94 11.96
C HIS A 102 6.74 -9.56 12.73
N ASN A 103 5.60 -10.15 12.37
CA ASN A 103 4.29 -9.74 12.89
C ASN A 103 3.74 -10.65 14.01
N ASN A 104 4.46 -11.72 14.35
CA ASN A 104 4.05 -12.75 15.31
C ASN A 104 2.64 -13.35 15.03
N GLN A 105 2.34 -13.56 13.75
CA GLN A 105 1.07 -14.08 13.22
C GLN A 105 1.20 -15.52 12.69
N PRO A 106 0.12 -16.29 12.53
CA PRO A 106 0.20 -17.58 11.83
C PRO A 106 0.69 -17.40 10.39
N ILE A 107 1.36 -18.42 9.84
CA ILE A 107 1.72 -18.38 8.42
C ILE A 107 0.43 -18.48 7.59
N GLU A 108 0.24 -17.52 6.69
CA GLU A 108 -0.84 -17.53 5.72
C GLU A 108 -0.23 -17.57 4.33
N LEU A 109 -0.23 -18.77 3.75
CA LEU A 109 0.23 -18.95 2.38
C LEU A 109 -0.84 -18.42 1.41
N PRO A 110 -0.45 -17.57 0.44
CA PRO A 110 -1.41 -17.00 -0.49
C PRO A 110 -1.91 -18.08 -1.46
N LYS A 111 -3.24 -18.20 -1.57
CA LYS A 111 -3.97 -19.16 -2.41
C LYS A 111 -4.51 -18.51 -3.68
N THR A 112 -4.92 -17.25 -3.57
CA THR A 112 -5.52 -16.49 -4.68
C THR A 112 -4.50 -15.60 -5.39
N ARG A 113 -4.84 -15.11 -6.59
CA ARG A 113 -3.96 -14.19 -7.33
C ARG A 113 -3.81 -12.89 -6.56
N GLU A 114 -4.87 -12.44 -5.92
CA GLU A 114 -4.99 -11.23 -5.13
C GLU A 114 -4.09 -11.33 -3.89
N GLU A 115 -4.20 -12.40 -3.11
CA GLU A 115 -3.34 -12.64 -1.94
C GLU A 115 -1.84 -12.69 -2.32
N ILE A 116 -1.49 -13.27 -3.46
CA ILE A 116 -0.11 -13.26 -3.96
C ILE A 116 0.36 -11.83 -4.25
N ASN A 117 -0.48 -11.00 -4.89
CA ASN A 117 -0.14 -9.61 -5.15
C ASN A 117 0.05 -8.83 -3.85
N THR A 118 -0.82 -9.05 -2.87
CA THR A 118 -0.74 -8.40 -1.55
C THR A 118 0.56 -8.79 -0.84
N LEU A 119 0.88 -10.08 -0.78
CA LEU A 119 2.14 -10.53 -0.16
C LEU A 119 3.37 -9.93 -0.86
N LEU A 120 3.41 -9.93 -2.19
CA LEU A 120 4.54 -9.34 -2.93
C LEU A 120 4.64 -7.83 -2.69
N LYS A 121 3.49 -7.15 -2.63
CA LYS A 121 3.40 -5.70 -2.38
C LYS A 121 3.95 -5.32 -1.01
N ASP A 122 3.75 -6.13 0.03
CA ASP A 122 4.35 -5.93 1.36
C ASP A 122 5.88 -5.83 1.31
N TYR A 123 6.49 -6.40 0.27
CA TYR A 123 7.93 -6.41 0.03
C TYR A 123 8.36 -5.54 -1.16
N ASN A 124 7.53 -4.58 -1.58
CA ASN A 124 7.77 -3.70 -2.73
C ASN A 124 8.01 -4.45 -4.06
N LEU A 125 7.46 -5.64 -4.20
CA LEU A 125 7.54 -6.44 -5.42
C LEU A 125 6.20 -6.44 -6.15
N HIS A 126 6.24 -6.23 -7.46
CA HIS A 126 5.03 -6.12 -8.28
C HIS A 126 5.08 -7.03 -9.50
N ARG A 127 4.03 -7.80 -9.73
CA ARG A 127 3.91 -8.59 -10.97
C ARG A 127 3.50 -7.71 -12.15
N GLU A 128 2.69 -6.68 -11.89
CA GLU A 128 2.16 -5.73 -12.86
C GLU A 128 2.32 -4.30 -12.32
N ASP A 129 2.68 -3.35 -13.18
CA ASP A 129 2.94 -1.95 -12.81
C ASP A 129 2.06 -0.95 -13.58
N ILE A 130 1.00 -1.44 -14.24
CA ILE A 130 0.04 -0.65 -15.01
C ILE A 130 -1.30 -0.50 -14.29
N THR A 131 -1.76 -1.54 -13.60
CA THR A 131 -3.06 -1.58 -12.92
C THR A 131 -3.02 -0.88 -11.56
N ASP A 132 -1.91 -1.01 -10.83
CA ASP A 132 -1.62 -0.16 -9.68
C ASP A 132 -1.41 1.28 -10.18
N SER A 133 -2.30 2.18 -9.78
CA SER A 133 -2.31 3.57 -10.23
C SER A 133 -2.83 4.50 -9.15
N VAL A 134 -2.64 5.80 -9.36
CA VAL A 134 -3.16 6.87 -8.52
C VAL A 134 -3.72 7.99 -9.38
N THR A 135 -4.87 8.54 -8.98
CA THR A 135 -5.48 9.66 -9.69
C THR A 135 -5.07 10.97 -9.02
N VAL A 136 -4.60 11.93 -9.81
CA VAL A 136 -4.04 13.20 -9.34
C VAL A 136 -4.55 14.38 -10.17
N VAL A 137 -4.54 15.57 -9.58
CA VAL A 137 -4.84 16.83 -10.27
C VAL A 137 -4.08 17.98 -9.61
N ASN A 138 -3.69 18.99 -10.42
CA ASN A 138 -2.97 20.18 -9.97
C ASN A 138 -1.69 19.89 -9.17
N LEU A 139 -0.91 18.92 -9.64
CA LEU A 139 0.42 18.60 -9.13
C LEU A 139 1.44 18.79 -10.24
N PHE A 140 2.59 19.35 -9.91
CA PHE A 140 3.77 19.31 -10.75
C PHE A 140 4.66 18.13 -10.35
N ALA A 141 5.43 17.62 -11.29
CA ALA A 141 6.44 16.61 -11.03
C ALA A 141 7.70 16.87 -11.84
N GLU A 142 8.81 16.33 -11.34
CA GLU A 142 10.10 16.32 -12.02
C GLU A 142 10.55 14.89 -12.29
N ILE A 143 11.40 14.76 -13.31
CA ILE A 143 12.20 13.59 -13.62
C ILE A 143 13.67 14.01 -13.65
N SER A 144 14.58 13.07 -13.90
CA SER A 144 16.02 13.35 -13.94
C SER A 144 16.42 14.45 -14.94
N SER A 145 15.60 14.73 -15.96
CA SER A 145 15.82 15.79 -16.95
C SER A 145 15.15 17.13 -16.64
N GLY A 146 14.54 17.29 -15.45
CA GLY A 146 13.81 18.49 -15.04
C GLY A 146 12.30 18.28 -14.96
N TYR A 147 11.52 19.35 -15.17
CA TYR A 147 10.05 19.31 -15.12
C TYR A 147 9.48 18.26 -16.08
N HIS A 148 8.45 17.54 -15.60
CA HIS A 148 7.77 16.52 -16.38
C HIS A 148 6.72 17.17 -17.30
N PRO A 149 6.87 17.14 -18.64
CA PRO A 149 6.04 17.93 -19.55
C PRO A 149 4.54 17.59 -19.50
N MET A 150 4.21 16.30 -19.32
CA MET A 150 2.81 15.87 -19.17
C MET A 150 2.15 16.41 -17.89
N TRP A 151 2.86 16.46 -16.77
CA TRP A 151 2.33 17.02 -15.52
C TRP A 151 2.17 18.53 -15.63
N GLU A 152 3.12 19.24 -16.25
CA GLU A 152 2.97 20.67 -16.52
C GLU A 152 1.76 20.96 -17.41
N ALA A 153 1.59 20.21 -18.50
CA ALA A 153 0.43 20.36 -19.38
C ALA A 153 -0.88 20.13 -18.63
N ALA A 154 -0.95 19.09 -17.79
CA ALA A 154 -2.14 18.76 -17.01
C ALA A 154 -2.49 19.82 -15.98
N VAL A 155 -1.51 20.46 -15.34
CA VAL A 155 -1.76 21.61 -14.45
C VAL A 155 -2.34 22.78 -15.25
N HIS A 156 -1.76 23.12 -16.40
CA HIS A 156 -2.24 24.23 -17.22
C HIS A 156 -3.65 24.00 -17.78
N SER A 157 -3.99 22.75 -18.11
CA SER A 157 -5.32 22.36 -18.59
C SER A 157 -6.28 21.92 -17.48
N GLN A 158 -5.85 21.98 -16.21
CA GLN A 158 -6.60 21.52 -15.03
C GLN A 158 -7.17 20.10 -15.21
N SER A 159 -6.38 19.23 -15.84
CA SER A 159 -6.78 17.88 -16.22
C SER A 159 -6.50 16.88 -15.11
N VAL A 160 -7.48 16.02 -14.85
CA VAL A 160 -7.32 14.86 -13.97
C VAL A 160 -6.50 13.80 -14.70
N MET A 161 -5.51 13.22 -14.02
CA MET A 161 -4.66 12.18 -14.57
C MET A 161 -4.66 10.95 -13.68
N THR A 162 -4.80 9.77 -14.27
CA THR A 162 -4.50 8.50 -13.59
C THR A 162 -3.11 8.05 -13.99
N VAL A 163 -2.21 8.00 -13.02
CA VAL A 163 -0.78 7.72 -13.23
C VAL A 163 -0.49 6.31 -12.72
N PRO A 164 -0.04 5.38 -13.59
CA PRO A 164 0.33 4.03 -13.16
C PRO A 164 1.66 4.02 -12.42
N LEU A 165 1.89 3.01 -11.58
CA LEU A 165 3.11 2.83 -10.79
C LEU A 165 4.37 2.94 -11.63
N ARG A 166 4.33 2.37 -12.85
CA ARG A 166 5.40 2.44 -13.85
C ARG A 166 5.90 3.88 -14.10
N GLU A 167 5.01 4.85 -14.12
CA GLU A 167 5.36 6.26 -14.33
C GLU A 167 5.75 6.93 -13.00
N CYS A 168 5.07 6.61 -11.89
CA CYS A 168 5.38 7.15 -10.57
C CYS A 168 6.84 6.90 -10.14
N VAL A 169 7.36 5.68 -10.36
CA VAL A 169 8.73 5.32 -9.96
C VAL A 169 9.82 6.11 -10.69
N LYS A 170 9.51 6.70 -11.85
CA LYS A 170 10.46 7.51 -12.63
C LYS A 170 10.60 8.94 -12.10
N LEU A 171 9.62 9.40 -11.31
CA LEU A 171 9.61 10.77 -10.80
C LEU A 171 10.73 10.98 -9.78
N SER A 172 11.36 12.14 -9.79
CA SER A 172 12.34 12.57 -8.79
C SER A 172 11.69 13.41 -7.69
N ALA A 173 10.73 14.26 -8.05
CA ALA A 173 10.02 15.16 -7.14
C ALA A 173 8.56 15.34 -7.57
N VAL A 174 7.70 15.70 -6.61
CA VAL A 174 6.29 16.06 -6.82
C VAL A 174 5.95 17.18 -5.83
N TYR A 175 5.21 18.20 -6.28
CA TYR A 175 4.79 19.33 -5.46
C TYR A 175 3.43 19.90 -5.94
N PRO A 176 2.64 20.51 -5.04
CA PRO A 176 1.37 21.11 -5.41
C PRO A 176 1.54 22.29 -6.37
N ALA A 177 0.61 22.42 -7.33
CA ALA A 177 0.52 23.59 -8.21
C ALA A 177 -0.20 24.77 -7.51
N HIS A 178 0.22 25.08 -6.29
CA HIS A 178 -0.37 26.13 -5.46
C HIS A 178 0.68 26.72 -4.51
N GLU A 179 0.49 27.97 -4.07
CA GLU A 179 1.44 28.65 -3.16
C GLU A 179 1.51 27.98 -1.79
N GLN A 180 0.37 27.48 -1.31
CA GLN A 180 0.33 26.70 -0.08
C GLN A 180 0.80 25.27 -0.38
N PRO A 181 1.73 24.71 0.42
CA PRO A 181 2.30 23.39 0.19
C PRO A 181 1.36 22.29 0.72
N ILE A 182 0.08 22.32 0.35
CA ILE A 182 -0.95 21.38 0.83
C ILE A 182 -1.48 20.58 -0.35
N VAL A 183 -1.60 19.26 -0.17
CA VAL A 183 -2.27 18.36 -1.11
C VAL A 183 -3.39 17.62 -0.39
N TRP A 184 -4.57 17.64 -0.99
CA TRP A 184 -5.75 17.00 -0.44
C TRP A 184 -5.82 15.54 -0.90
N VAL A 185 -5.86 14.61 0.04
CA VAL A 185 -6.02 13.18 -0.21
C VAL A 185 -7.50 12.86 -0.02
N VAL A 186 -8.22 12.68 -1.11
CA VAL A 186 -9.66 12.46 -1.13
C VAL A 186 -9.94 10.98 -1.36
N ASP A 187 -10.61 10.36 -0.39
CA ASP A 187 -10.79 8.90 -0.35
C ASP A 187 -12.06 8.39 -1.03
N ASN A 188 -12.78 9.29 -1.72
CA ASN A 188 -14.01 8.97 -2.42
C ASN A 188 -14.00 9.65 -3.79
N ALA A 189 -14.14 8.85 -4.85
CA ALA A 189 -14.04 9.32 -6.23
C ALA A 189 -15.15 10.29 -6.64
N GLU A 190 -16.36 10.12 -6.09
CA GLU A 190 -17.47 11.04 -6.34
C GLU A 190 -17.20 12.38 -5.65
N VAL A 191 -16.77 12.35 -4.38
CA VAL A 191 -16.37 13.55 -3.63
C VAL A 191 -15.24 14.30 -4.36
N PHE A 192 -14.21 13.57 -4.80
CA PHE A 192 -13.11 14.12 -5.58
C PHE A 192 -13.62 14.83 -6.84
N SER A 193 -14.47 14.16 -7.63
CA SER A 193 -15.00 14.71 -8.89
C SER A 193 -15.80 16.00 -8.65
N ARG A 194 -16.66 16.03 -7.62
CA ARG A 194 -17.43 17.22 -7.24
C ARG A 194 -16.55 18.39 -6.84
N ILE A 195 -15.44 18.13 -6.13
CA ILE A 195 -14.49 19.17 -5.74
C ILE A 195 -13.74 19.69 -6.95
N VAL A 196 -13.26 18.81 -7.85
CA VAL A 196 -12.57 19.22 -9.09
C VAL A 196 -13.44 20.17 -9.92
N ASP A 197 -14.73 19.84 -10.11
CA ASP A 197 -15.65 20.64 -10.93
C ASP A 197 -15.85 22.07 -10.40
N ARG A 198 -15.70 22.27 -9.09
CA ARG A 198 -16.09 23.53 -8.41
C ARG A 198 -14.90 24.28 -7.81
N VAL A 199 -13.76 23.61 -7.63
CA VAL A 199 -12.50 24.17 -7.12
C VAL A 199 -11.34 23.63 -7.98
N PRO A 200 -11.30 23.94 -9.29
CA PRO A 200 -10.44 23.26 -10.26
C PRO A 200 -8.94 23.58 -10.13
N ALA A 201 -8.55 24.47 -9.22
CA ALA A 201 -7.14 24.77 -8.93
C ALA A 201 -6.61 24.02 -7.70
N LEU A 202 -7.45 23.24 -7.02
CA LEU A 202 -7.08 22.54 -5.79
C LEU A 202 -6.10 21.38 -6.09
N PRO A 203 -4.91 21.34 -5.47
CA PRO A 203 -4.01 20.18 -5.54
C PRO A 203 -4.61 18.98 -4.82
N MET A 204 -4.91 17.91 -5.56
CA MET A 204 -5.56 16.75 -4.96
C MET A 204 -5.04 15.42 -5.51
N ILE A 205 -5.20 14.39 -4.68
CA ILE A 205 -4.99 12.98 -4.99
C ILE A 205 -6.29 12.25 -4.63
N CYS A 206 -6.81 11.47 -5.56
CA CYS A 206 -7.88 10.52 -5.27
C CYS A 206 -7.26 9.14 -5.01
N THR A 207 -7.59 8.55 -3.88
CA THR A 207 -7.21 7.19 -3.53
C THR A 207 -8.35 6.21 -3.83
N GLN A 208 -7.99 4.95 -4.06
CA GLN A 208 -8.95 3.86 -4.21
C GLN A 208 -9.18 3.18 -2.84
N GLU A 209 -10.05 2.18 -2.79
CA GLU A 209 -10.42 1.43 -1.57
C GLU A 209 -9.22 0.89 -0.77
N GLU A 210 -8.06 0.70 -1.42
CA GLU A 210 -6.78 0.35 -0.81
C GLU A 210 -5.68 1.36 -1.15
N TRP A 211 -4.69 1.52 -0.27
CA TRP A 211 -3.50 2.33 -0.57
C TRP A 211 -2.68 1.69 -1.69
N SER A 212 -2.68 2.27 -2.88
CA SER A 212 -1.86 1.79 -3.99
C SER A 212 -0.38 2.12 -3.78
N CYS A 213 0.53 1.34 -4.36
CA CYS A 213 1.95 1.68 -4.34
C CYS A 213 2.22 2.97 -5.09
N SER A 214 1.44 3.24 -6.13
CA SER A 214 1.47 4.52 -6.85
C SER A 214 1.16 5.68 -5.92
N ALA A 215 0.13 5.58 -5.07
CA ALA A 215 -0.19 6.61 -4.10
C ALA A 215 0.96 6.80 -3.10
N GLY A 216 1.52 5.69 -2.59
CA GLY A 216 2.71 5.72 -1.72
C GLY A 216 3.89 6.48 -2.34
N GLU A 217 4.25 6.16 -3.58
CA GLU A 217 5.35 6.83 -4.30
C GLU A 217 5.12 8.34 -4.46
N ILE A 218 3.87 8.76 -4.70
CA ILE A 218 3.52 10.18 -4.80
C ILE A 218 3.58 10.85 -3.42
N PHE A 219 3.03 10.22 -2.39
CA PHE A 219 3.08 10.73 -1.02
C PHE A 219 4.51 10.93 -0.54
N ASP A 220 5.38 9.91 -0.68
CA ASP A 220 6.77 9.99 -0.24
C ASP A 220 7.51 11.18 -0.90
N ARG A 221 7.23 11.46 -2.18
CA ARG A 221 7.80 12.61 -2.91
C ARG A 221 7.22 13.95 -2.48
N LEU A 222 5.92 14.02 -2.25
CA LEU A 222 5.27 15.23 -1.73
C LEU A 222 5.83 15.60 -0.35
N ILE A 223 5.90 14.62 0.55
CA ILE A 223 6.45 14.79 1.90
C ILE A 223 7.92 15.21 1.84
N SER A 224 8.72 14.56 0.99
CA SER A 224 10.15 14.90 0.83
C SER A 224 10.36 16.33 0.30
N ASN A 225 9.41 16.86 -0.48
CA ASN A 225 9.41 18.25 -0.95
C ASN A 225 8.71 19.22 0.01
N GLY A 226 8.39 18.78 1.23
CA GLY A 226 7.87 19.64 2.29
C GLY A 226 6.37 19.90 2.23
N ALA A 227 5.61 19.18 1.40
CA ALA A 227 4.16 19.28 1.37
C ALA A 227 3.51 18.67 2.63
N GLU A 228 2.33 19.18 2.98
CA GLU A 228 1.39 18.61 3.95
C GLU A 228 0.29 17.86 3.20
N LEU A 229 -0.04 16.66 3.67
CA LEU A 229 -1.19 15.89 3.19
C LEU A 229 -2.40 16.18 4.07
N ARG A 230 -3.54 16.51 3.46
CA ARG A 230 -4.82 16.65 4.16
C ARG A 230 -5.80 15.58 3.72
N PHE A 231 -6.05 14.62 4.60
CA PHE A 231 -6.97 13.54 4.35
C PHE A 231 -8.43 13.97 4.49
N VAL A 232 -9.25 13.56 3.53
CA VAL A 232 -10.69 13.81 3.45
C VAL A 232 -11.35 12.51 3.01
N GLY A 233 -12.14 11.90 3.88
CA GLY A 233 -12.79 10.64 3.60
C GLY A 233 -14.11 10.50 4.34
N ASP A 234 -14.90 9.52 3.91
CA ASP A 234 -16.18 9.22 4.55
C ASP A 234 -15.98 8.82 6.02
N LEU A 235 -16.94 9.19 6.86
CA LEU A 235 -16.93 9.02 8.31
C LEU A 235 -17.46 7.64 8.64
N THR A 236 -16.71 6.64 8.20
CA THR A 236 -16.97 5.21 8.36
C THR A 236 -15.81 4.57 9.12
N PRO A 237 -15.98 3.37 9.70
CA PRO A 237 -14.87 2.66 10.35
C PRO A 237 -13.68 2.46 9.42
N LYS A 238 -13.91 2.09 8.16
CA LYS A 238 -12.86 1.98 7.14
C LYS A 238 -12.18 3.33 6.85
N GLY A 239 -12.97 4.39 6.70
CA GLY A 239 -12.44 5.74 6.46
C GLY A 239 -11.58 6.25 7.63
N ILE A 240 -11.97 5.94 8.87
CA ILE A 240 -11.19 6.26 10.06
C ILE A 240 -9.88 5.48 10.08
N VAL A 241 -9.90 4.16 9.83
CA VAL A 241 -8.68 3.35 9.77
C VAL A 241 -7.71 3.91 8.73
N ARG A 242 -8.21 4.27 7.54
CA ARG A 242 -7.38 4.86 6.48
C ARG A 242 -6.79 6.21 6.90
N ALA A 243 -7.58 7.06 7.53
CA ALA A 243 -7.08 8.32 8.07
C ALA A 243 -5.94 8.10 9.08
N GLU A 244 -6.10 7.14 10.00
CA GLU A 244 -5.07 6.79 10.98
C GLU A 244 -3.82 6.19 10.34
N GLU A 245 -3.95 5.32 9.34
CA GLU A 245 -2.82 4.76 8.58
C GLU A 245 -1.97 5.86 7.94
N LEU A 246 -2.60 6.86 7.31
CA LEU A 246 -1.89 7.97 6.69
C LEU A 246 -1.25 8.90 7.73
N LEU A 247 -1.93 9.13 8.86
CA LEU A 247 -1.39 9.91 9.99
C LEU A 247 -0.17 9.22 10.60
N LEU A 248 -0.25 7.92 10.87
CA LEU A 248 0.87 7.15 11.44
C LEU A 248 2.05 7.07 10.49
N ARG A 249 1.79 6.99 9.17
CA ARG A 249 2.86 6.95 8.17
C ARG A 249 3.61 8.27 8.06
N TYR A 250 2.93 9.42 8.22
CA TYR A 250 3.53 10.75 8.13
C TYR A 250 3.06 11.70 9.26
N PRO A 251 3.44 11.45 10.52
CA PRO A 251 2.82 12.08 11.70
C PRO A 251 2.94 13.61 11.74
N ASP A 252 4.04 14.18 11.25
CA ASP A 252 4.28 15.63 11.29
C ASP A 252 3.81 16.36 10.03
N ARG A 253 3.32 15.63 9.03
CA ARG A 253 3.01 16.16 7.69
C ARG A 253 1.64 15.76 7.18
N THR A 254 0.84 15.07 7.99
CA THR A 254 -0.54 14.70 7.64
C THR A 254 -1.52 15.27 8.66
N ARG A 255 -2.67 15.70 8.19
CA ARG A 255 -3.83 16.07 9.01
C ARG A 255 -5.11 15.53 8.37
N THR A 256 -6.17 15.33 9.14
CA THR A 256 -7.51 15.13 8.57
C THR A 256 -8.22 16.48 8.44
N TRP A 257 -9.21 16.55 7.56
CA TRP A 257 -10.11 17.69 7.45
C TRP A 257 -11.56 17.21 7.46
N GLN A 258 -12.37 17.85 8.30
CA GLN A 258 -13.80 17.56 8.46
C GLN A 258 -14.08 16.10 8.87
N MET A 259 -13.12 15.50 9.60
CA MET A 259 -13.29 14.26 10.33
C MET A 259 -13.48 14.57 11.81
N ASP A 260 -14.63 15.15 12.12
CA ASP A 260 -15.04 15.55 13.46
C ASP A 260 -16.52 15.18 13.70
N VAL A 261 -16.92 15.24 14.97
CA VAL A 261 -18.28 14.89 15.40
C VAL A 261 -19.35 15.79 14.77
N GLU A 262 -19.07 17.09 14.58
CA GLU A 262 -20.05 18.01 14.00
C GLU A 262 -20.38 17.64 12.56
N THR A 263 -19.35 17.38 11.75
CA THR A 263 -19.52 16.94 10.37
C THR A 263 -20.15 15.56 10.30
N TYR A 264 -19.78 14.65 11.20
CA TYR A 264 -20.39 13.32 11.28
C TYR A 264 -21.90 13.38 11.48
N LEU A 265 -22.39 14.15 12.46
CA LEU A 265 -23.82 14.25 12.74
C LEU A 265 -24.62 14.82 11.57
N LYS A 266 -24.01 15.68 10.74
CA LYS A 266 -24.64 16.19 9.50
C LYS A 266 -24.61 15.17 8.36
N ALA A 267 -23.56 14.34 8.32
CA ALA A 267 -23.32 13.40 7.23
C ALA A 267 -23.88 11.99 7.47
N LYS A 268 -24.36 11.72 8.68
CA LYS A 268 -24.85 10.43 9.15
C LYS A 268 -25.98 9.90 8.27
N ASP A 269 -25.90 8.62 7.91
CA ASP A 269 -26.94 7.87 7.22
C ASP A 269 -27.68 6.95 8.20
N ASP A 270 -28.84 7.40 8.69
CA ASP A 270 -29.69 6.65 9.62
C ASP A 270 -30.34 5.40 8.99
N THR A 271 -30.09 5.11 7.71
CA THR A 271 -30.67 3.93 7.02
C THR A 271 -29.76 2.72 6.98
N THR A 272 -28.48 2.91 7.31
CA THR A 272 -27.46 1.86 7.24
C THR A 272 -26.89 1.61 8.63
N ASP A 273 -26.97 0.37 9.12
CA ASP A 273 -26.35 -0.02 10.40
C ASP A 273 -24.90 -0.47 10.20
N LEU A 274 -24.04 -0.18 11.18
CA LEU A 274 -22.70 -0.76 11.26
C LEU A 274 -22.77 -2.26 11.58
N THR A 275 -21.90 -3.03 10.94
CA THR A 275 -21.80 -4.48 11.14
C THR A 275 -20.85 -4.83 12.30
N GLU A 276 -20.82 -6.09 12.73
CA GLU A 276 -19.82 -6.56 13.72
C GLU A 276 -18.37 -6.39 13.21
N GLU A 277 -18.15 -6.55 11.90
CA GLU A 277 -16.84 -6.30 11.27
C GLU A 277 -16.44 -4.83 11.36
N ASP A 278 -17.40 -3.92 11.21
CA ASP A 278 -17.22 -2.48 11.35
C ASP A 278 -16.82 -2.11 12.79
N TYR A 279 -17.49 -2.68 13.81
CA TYR A 279 -17.11 -2.46 15.21
C TYR A 279 -15.71 -3.00 15.52
N ALA A 280 -15.35 -4.16 14.97
CA ALA A 280 -14.01 -4.72 15.12
C ALA A 280 -12.91 -3.85 14.49
N LEU A 281 -13.23 -3.07 13.44
CA LEU A 281 -12.32 -2.06 12.90
C LEU A 281 -12.16 -0.86 13.86
N LEU A 282 -13.24 -0.41 14.50
CA LEU A 282 -13.19 0.70 15.46
C LEU A 282 -12.38 0.37 16.73
N ASP A 283 -12.39 -0.89 17.15
CA ASP A 283 -11.59 -1.38 18.29
C ASP A 283 -10.08 -1.27 18.07
N LYS A 284 -9.65 -1.15 16.81
CA LYS A 284 -8.26 -0.89 16.48
C LYS A 284 -7.96 0.59 16.77
N HIS A 285 -7.41 0.87 17.94
CA HIS A 285 -6.95 2.20 18.32
C HIS A 285 -5.52 2.44 17.83
N HIS A 286 -5.36 3.45 16.98
CA HIS A 286 -4.07 3.82 16.43
C HIS A 286 -3.68 5.28 16.76
N VAL A 287 -4.65 6.20 16.84
CA VAL A 287 -4.39 7.62 17.10
C VAL A 287 -5.48 8.25 17.97
N ASP A 288 -5.09 8.89 19.07
CA ASP A 288 -6.02 9.59 19.98
C ASP A 288 -6.79 10.74 19.31
N TYR A 289 -6.23 11.31 18.25
CA TYR A 289 -6.78 12.46 17.53
C TYR A 289 -8.20 12.23 16.98
N LEU A 290 -8.57 10.99 16.66
CA LEU A 290 -9.91 10.64 16.15
C LEU A 290 -10.79 9.94 17.21
N ALA A 291 -10.36 9.87 18.47
CA ALA A 291 -11.06 9.10 19.51
C ALA A 291 -12.51 9.55 19.70
N CYS A 292 -12.76 10.86 19.82
CA CYS A 292 -14.13 11.36 20.00
C CYS A 292 -15.05 11.04 18.81
N LEU A 293 -14.53 11.08 17.58
CA LEU A 293 -15.29 10.70 16.40
C LEU A 293 -15.59 9.20 16.39
N LYS A 294 -14.62 8.36 16.77
CA LYS A 294 -14.80 6.91 16.88
C LYS A 294 -15.87 6.55 17.91
N ASP A 295 -15.83 7.18 19.07
CA ASP A 295 -16.80 6.95 20.14
C ASP A 295 -18.21 7.34 19.68
N GLU A 296 -18.37 8.51 19.07
CA GLU A 296 -19.66 8.94 18.54
C GLU A 296 -20.17 8.02 17.43
N LEU A 297 -19.29 7.62 16.50
CA LEU A 297 -19.64 6.69 15.42
C LEU A 297 -20.11 5.33 15.98
N ARG A 298 -19.46 4.87 17.06
CA ARG A 298 -19.84 3.65 17.76
C ARG A 298 -21.19 3.77 18.48
N ASP A 299 -21.43 4.89 19.15
CA ASP A 299 -22.65 5.14 19.91
C ASP A 299 -23.87 5.29 19.00
N GLN A 300 -23.70 5.96 17.86
CA GLN A 300 -24.76 6.12 16.86
C GLN A 300 -25.00 4.86 16.04
N GLY A 301 -23.96 4.05 15.78
CA GLY A 301 -24.08 2.79 15.05
C GLY A 301 -24.37 2.92 13.55
N HIS A 302 -24.09 4.08 12.96
CA HIS A 302 -24.40 4.41 11.57
C HIS A 302 -23.21 5.08 10.85
N PRO A 303 -22.93 4.79 9.56
CA PRO A 303 -21.88 5.47 8.81
C PRO A 303 -22.26 6.92 8.46
N GLY A 304 -21.26 7.76 8.17
CA GLY A 304 -21.47 9.10 7.61
C GLY A 304 -20.79 9.27 6.25
N TYR A 305 -21.50 9.81 5.26
CA TYR A 305 -20.98 9.99 3.89
C TYR A 305 -20.79 11.46 3.54
N LEU A 306 -19.58 11.87 3.17
CA LEU A 306 -19.24 13.27 2.88
C LEU A 306 -20.02 13.85 1.71
N ILE A 307 -20.54 13.02 0.81
CA ILE A 307 -21.36 13.47 -0.32
C ILE A 307 -22.60 14.26 0.12
N THR A 308 -23.12 13.97 1.33
CA THR A 308 -24.30 14.64 1.90
C THR A 308 -24.00 16.08 2.33
N VAL A 309 -22.76 16.37 2.71
CA VAL A 309 -22.28 17.67 3.19
C VAL A 309 -21.34 18.37 2.20
N ILE A 310 -21.20 17.82 0.98
CA ILE A 310 -20.21 18.24 -0.01
C ILE A 310 -20.31 19.72 -0.41
N ASP A 311 -21.53 20.26 -0.45
CA ASP A 311 -21.74 21.67 -0.81
C ASP A 311 -21.20 22.62 0.28
N GLU A 312 -21.22 22.22 1.55
CA GLU A 312 -20.60 22.98 2.64
C GLU A 312 -19.08 22.91 2.56
N LEU A 313 -18.53 21.72 2.32
CA LEU A 313 -17.10 21.50 2.13
C LEU A 313 -16.56 22.37 0.99
N ILE A 314 -17.25 22.38 -0.15
CA ILE A 314 -16.83 23.14 -1.33
C ILE A 314 -16.94 24.65 -1.12
N LYS A 315 -17.93 25.12 -0.35
CA LYS A 315 -18.00 26.54 0.03
C LYS A 315 -16.79 26.95 0.86
N GLN A 316 -16.35 26.12 1.81
CA GLN A 316 -15.15 26.38 2.60
C GLN A 316 -13.89 26.36 1.72
N LEU A 317 -13.70 25.35 0.89
CA LEU A 317 -12.55 25.25 -0.03
C LEU A 317 -12.47 26.47 -0.96
N ASN A 318 -13.60 26.91 -1.51
CA ASN A 318 -13.65 28.13 -2.33
C ASN A 318 -13.24 29.39 -1.57
N HIS A 319 -13.48 29.46 -0.26
CA HIS A 319 -13.00 30.59 0.53
C HIS A 319 -11.46 30.61 0.63
N TYR A 320 -10.84 29.43 0.75
CA TYR A 320 -9.39 29.29 0.87
C TYR A 320 -8.62 29.35 -0.45
N TYR A 321 -9.23 28.92 -1.57
CA TYR A 321 -8.57 28.74 -2.87
C TYR A 321 -9.11 29.64 -3.98
N ARG A 322 -9.85 30.69 -3.63
CA ARG A 322 -10.21 31.75 -4.58
C ARG A 322 -8.93 32.47 -5.02
N LYS A 323 -8.69 32.45 -6.34
CA LYS A 323 -7.79 33.41 -7.01
C LYS A 323 -8.41 34.79 -7.02
#